data_AF-A0A364XWU6-F1
#
_entry.id   AF-A0A364XWU6-F1
#
_cell.length_a   1.000
_cell.length_b   1.000
_cell.length_c   1.000
_cell.angle_alpha   90.00
_cell.angle_beta   90.00
_cell.angle_gamma   90.00
#
_symmetry.space_group_name_H-M   'P 1'
#
loop_
_entity.id
_entity.type
_entity.pdbx_description
1 polymer ?
#
loop_
_entity_poly.entity_id
_entity_poly.type
_entity_poly.pdbx_seq_one_letter_code
_entity_poly.pdbx_strand_id
1 'polypeptide(L)'
;MRILLILFCLASTSTFAQRNAPVIRGQRPLSTNENQPITITFNDLDVRDRDDWFYPLGFTMTLYAGQHYTFADKTVTPERGFHGKLTVPVTVNDGEHSSDPFNLIIDVVDINTPPAITGQNALSIGMNGSLTVKLADLKVSDPDNTYPTGFTMRLGAGANYTVSGTTVTPSPNYSGALSVPTVVNDGGADSPPFNLRIDVTKSLRITGQKSLASNEGENFSIQLADLVVFDPSNTYPNGFSLNISAGENYQVDNQVITPSPDFSGTLIVNVSVQKGPDASNVYAFQVTINPINDPPQLIDLETTALRHMVGMEAVNISSTVQVTDPDDQQIVLAEVGFTSETYTPDGDLLEFANTESIRGVFDPKEGVLSLIGVASLGQYQDALRSIRYRYNEEIPLEQENRTLYIKLNDGKMVSEIYHREIIMGEEIALDIPNAFTPNGDLANDTWRIQAVKDSERLKTAVVSVYNSRGILVYRAVGITNEWDGNYHGEKLPTDNYYYTIDLGMSSNKNNFKGNVMLLR
;
A
#
# COMPACT_ATOMS: atom_id res chain seq x y z
N MET A 1 81.37 -18.23 106.47
CA MET A 1 80.91 -19.48 107.12
C MET A 1 80.84 -20.55 106.04
N ARG A 2 81.76 -21.53 106.08
CA ARG A 2 81.71 -22.77 105.27
C ARG A 2 80.72 -23.77 105.92
N ILE A 3 80.22 -24.72 105.12
CA ILE A 3 79.68 -26.09 105.36
C ILE A 3 78.66 -26.30 104.21
N LEU A 4 78.89 -27.03 103.11
CA LEU A 4 79.24 -28.44 102.85
C LEU A 4 78.22 -29.49 103.37
N LEU A 5 77.40 -30.04 102.48
CA LEU A 5 76.83 -31.40 102.53
C LEU A 5 76.54 -31.80 101.06
N ILE A 6 77.46 -32.48 100.38
CA ILE A 6 77.58 -33.94 100.15
C ILE A 6 76.40 -34.56 99.37
N LEU A 7 76.68 -34.74 98.07
CA LEU A 7 76.45 -35.90 97.19
C LEU A 7 75.49 -37.01 97.65
N PHE A 8 74.55 -37.37 96.77
CA PHE A 8 74.33 -38.78 96.44
C PHE A 8 74.05 -38.95 94.94
N CYS A 9 74.92 -39.74 94.31
CA CYS A 9 74.77 -40.29 92.98
C CYS A 9 73.76 -41.44 93.05
N LEU A 10 72.75 -41.42 92.17
CA LEU A 10 72.03 -42.60 91.75
C LEU A 10 71.91 -42.54 90.23
N ALA A 11 72.79 -43.29 89.58
CA ALA A 11 72.54 -43.75 88.23
C ALA A 11 71.30 -44.66 88.27
N SER A 12 70.15 -44.11 87.89
CA SER A 12 69.02 -44.91 87.44
C SER A 12 69.06 -44.93 85.92
N THR A 13 69.36 -46.09 85.35
CA THR A 13 69.11 -46.39 83.94
C THR A 13 67.61 -46.25 83.67
N SER A 14 67.18 -45.09 83.16
CA SER A 14 65.89 -44.96 82.50
C SER A 14 66.15 -45.01 80.99
N THR A 15 65.71 -46.10 80.40
CA THR A 15 65.34 -46.30 78.98
C THR A 15 65.39 -45.05 78.12
N PHE A 16 66.01 -45.11 76.93
CA PHE A 16 65.72 -44.22 75.81
C PHE A 16 64.19 -43.96 75.78
N ALA A 17 63.74 -42.81 76.26
CA ALA A 17 62.49 -42.26 75.77
C ALA A 17 62.82 -41.96 74.31
N GLN A 18 62.20 -42.73 73.42
CA GLN A 18 62.30 -42.52 71.98
C GLN A 18 61.91 -41.06 71.74
N ARG A 19 62.88 -40.20 71.44
CA ARG A 19 62.63 -38.79 71.11
C ARG A 19 61.75 -38.78 69.88
N ASN A 20 60.60 -38.11 69.98
CA ASN A 20 59.59 -38.13 68.94
C ASN A 20 59.69 -36.85 68.12
N ALA A 21 59.52 -36.97 66.80
CA ALA A 21 59.30 -35.78 65.98
C ALA A 21 57.99 -35.10 66.40
N PRO A 22 57.93 -33.75 66.34
CA PRO A 22 56.68 -33.04 66.56
C PRO A 22 55.66 -33.44 65.49
N VAL A 23 54.37 -33.39 65.85
CA VAL A 23 53.27 -33.70 64.92
C VAL A 23 52.37 -32.47 64.80
N ILE A 24 52.21 -31.98 63.56
CA ILE A 24 51.22 -30.96 63.21
C ILE A 24 49.86 -31.67 63.07
N ARG A 25 48.93 -31.39 63.98
CA ARG A 25 47.60 -32.01 64.04
C ARG A 25 46.55 -31.23 63.25
N GLY A 26 46.84 -29.97 62.95
CA GLY A 26 45.96 -29.09 62.22
C GLY A 26 46.50 -27.67 62.16
N GLN A 27 45.63 -26.76 61.75
CA GLN A 27 45.90 -25.34 61.62
C GLN A 27 44.71 -24.51 62.14
N ARG A 28 44.96 -23.23 62.38
CA ARG A 28 43.89 -22.23 62.43
C ARG A 28 43.47 -21.83 61.00
N PRO A 29 42.23 -21.37 60.79
CA PRO A 29 41.82 -20.80 59.52
C PRO A 29 42.71 -19.63 59.13
N LEU A 30 43.21 -19.63 57.90
CA LEU A 30 44.03 -18.56 57.33
C LEU A 30 43.37 -18.07 56.06
N SER A 31 43.31 -16.75 55.89
CA SER A 31 42.81 -16.13 54.67
C SER A 31 43.60 -14.86 54.36
N THR A 32 43.80 -14.61 53.08
CA THR A 32 44.40 -13.38 52.56
C THR A 32 43.68 -12.98 51.29
N ASN A 33 43.79 -11.71 50.91
CA ASN A 33 43.31 -11.28 49.61
C ASN A 33 44.29 -11.70 48.51
N GLU A 34 43.82 -11.82 47.27
CA GLU A 34 44.72 -12.00 46.15
C GLU A 34 45.81 -10.91 46.11
N ASN A 35 47.04 -11.29 45.74
CA ASN A 35 48.23 -10.44 45.76
C ASN A 35 48.66 -9.88 47.13
N GLN A 36 47.98 -10.19 48.24
CA GLN A 36 48.39 -9.76 49.58
C GLN A 36 49.22 -10.83 50.29
N PRO A 37 50.47 -10.51 50.71
CA PRO A 37 51.30 -11.45 51.47
C PRO A 37 50.71 -11.76 52.85
N ILE A 38 50.84 -13.01 53.29
CA ILE A 38 50.46 -13.48 54.62
C ILE A 38 51.63 -14.18 55.30
N THR A 39 51.96 -13.76 56.52
CA THR A 39 53.04 -14.37 57.31
C THR A 39 52.50 -15.48 58.19
N ILE A 40 53.03 -16.70 58.01
CA ILE A 40 52.71 -17.87 58.83
C ILE A 40 53.51 -17.80 60.13
N THR A 41 52.83 -18.02 61.24
CA THR A 41 53.38 -18.02 62.59
C THR A 41 53.14 -19.38 63.25
N PHE A 42 53.86 -19.66 64.34
CA PHE A 42 53.63 -20.88 65.11
C PHE A 42 52.23 -20.93 65.73
N ASN A 43 51.56 -19.79 65.95
CA ASN A 43 50.19 -19.78 66.45
C ASN A 43 49.16 -20.27 65.43
N ASP A 44 49.54 -20.37 64.15
CA ASP A 44 48.67 -20.82 63.06
C ASP A 44 48.65 -22.34 62.94
N LEU A 45 49.57 -23.04 63.60
CA LEU A 45 49.66 -24.50 63.61
C LEU A 45 49.25 -25.06 64.98
N ASP A 46 48.51 -26.17 64.98
CA ASP A 46 48.30 -26.99 66.19
C ASP A 46 49.36 -28.09 66.21
N VAL A 47 50.41 -27.88 67.00
CA VAL A 47 51.55 -28.79 67.09
C VAL A 47 51.56 -29.47 68.46
N ARG A 48 51.75 -30.79 68.46
CA ARG A 48 52.09 -31.53 69.68
C ARG A 48 53.43 -32.21 69.55
N ASP A 49 54.23 -32.05 70.59
CA ASP A 49 55.38 -32.87 70.88
C ASP A 49 55.10 -33.69 72.14
N ARG A 50 55.60 -34.93 72.18
CA ARG A 50 55.39 -35.83 73.32
C ARG A 50 56.43 -35.59 74.41
N ASP A 51 57.60 -35.09 74.04
CA ASP A 51 58.76 -34.97 74.92
C ASP A 51 59.12 -33.50 75.22
N ASP A 52 58.54 -32.53 74.48
CA ASP A 52 58.63 -31.10 74.76
C ASP A 52 57.28 -30.49 75.18
N TRP A 53 57.24 -29.89 76.38
CA TRP A 53 56.06 -29.23 76.93
C TRP A 53 55.96 -27.74 76.59
N PHE A 54 56.95 -27.13 75.92
CA PHE A 54 57.03 -25.69 75.69
C PHE A 54 57.04 -25.29 74.21
N TYR A 55 56.03 -25.72 73.44
CA TYR A 55 55.78 -25.13 72.12
C TYR A 55 55.36 -23.65 72.26
N PRO A 56 55.93 -22.70 71.48
CA PRO A 56 56.87 -22.86 70.36
C PRO A 56 58.35 -22.53 70.69
N LEU A 57 58.76 -22.49 71.97
CA LEU A 57 60.13 -22.13 72.34
C LEU A 57 61.11 -23.22 71.88
N GLY A 58 62.14 -22.86 71.10
CA GLY A 58 63.13 -23.82 70.57
C GLY A 58 62.76 -24.43 69.21
N PHE A 59 61.53 -24.21 68.73
CA PHE A 59 61.07 -24.74 67.45
C PHE A 59 61.47 -23.85 66.27
N THR A 60 61.75 -24.50 65.13
CA THR A 60 61.90 -23.85 63.82
C THR A 60 60.78 -24.30 62.87
N MET A 61 60.44 -23.47 61.88
CA MET A 61 59.40 -23.77 60.90
C MET A 61 59.95 -23.52 59.50
N THR A 62 59.73 -24.48 58.60
CA THR A 62 60.17 -24.42 57.21
C THR A 62 58.96 -24.54 56.29
N LEU A 63 58.78 -23.55 55.42
CA LEU A 63 57.80 -23.58 54.33
C LEU A 63 58.47 -24.13 53.08
N TYR A 64 57.72 -24.86 52.26
CA TYR A 64 58.20 -25.39 50.98
C TYR A 64 57.50 -24.71 49.80
N ALA A 65 58.10 -24.81 48.62
CA ALA A 65 57.53 -24.29 47.39
C ALA A 65 56.29 -25.11 46.95
N GLY A 66 55.40 -24.46 46.22
CA GLY A 66 54.16 -25.04 45.70
C GLY A 66 53.68 -24.29 44.46
N GLN A 67 52.40 -24.47 44.10
CA GLN A 67 51.78 -23.84 42.93
C GLN A 67 51.01 -22.58 43.34
N HIS A 68 50.97 -21.57 42.46
CA HIS A 68 50.20 -20.33 42.64
C HIS A 68 50.61 -19.47 43.83
N TYR A 69 51.84 -19.61 44.33
CA TYR A 69 52.41 -18.66 45.29
C TYR A 69 53.93 -18.61 45.19
N THR A 70 54.48 -17.54 45.75
CA THR A 70 55.88 -17.43 46.13
C THR A 70 55.98 -17.25 47.65
N PHE A 71 57.12 -17.54 48.25
CA PHE A 71 57.33 -17.25 49.67
C PHE A 71 58.74 -16.76 49.96
N ALA A 72 58.87 -15.91 50.98
CA ALA A 72 60.13 -15.45 51.55
C ALA A 72 60.07 -15.62 53.07
N ASP A 73 61.03 -16.34 53.64
CA ASP A 73 61.01 -16.82 55.02
C ASP A 73 59.70 -17.56 55.35
N LYS A 74 58.81 -16.91 56.12
CA LYS A 74 57.52 -17.44 56.54
C LYS A 74 56.34 -16.71 55.89
N THR A 75 56.60 -15.83 54.93
CA THR A 75 55.59 -15.00 54.28
C THR A 75 55.26 -15.56 52.90
N VAL A 76 54.00 -15.92 52.69
CA VAL A 76 53.44 -16.46 51.45
C VAL A 76 52.72 -15.35 50.69
N THR A 77 53.03 -15.19 49.40
CA THR A 77 52.36 -14.24 48.50
C THR A 77 51.68 -15.03 47.38
N PRO A 78 50.34 -15.03 47.28
CA PRO A 78 49.62 -15.67 46.17
C PRO A 78 50.03 -15.09 44.81
N GLU A 79 49.99 -15.92 43.77
CA GLU A 79 50.12 -15.50 42.38
C GLU A 79 48.94 -14.59 41.98
N ARG A 80 49.20 -13.63 41.09
CA ARG A 80 48.18 -12.69 40.63
C ARG A 80 47.02 -13.39 39.93
N GLY A 81 45.79 -13.06 40.31
CA GLY A 81 44.57 -13.65 39.74
C GLY A 81 44.20 -15.03 40.31
N PHE A 82 44.98 -15.57 41.24
CA PHE A 82 44.61 -16.81 41.92
C PHE A 82 43.63 -16.54 43.05
N HIS A 83 42.46 -17.17 42.99
CA HIS A 83 41.47 -17.21 44.07
C HIS A 83 41.14 -18.66 44.44
N GLY A 84 40.77 -18.88 45.71
CA GLY A 84 40.47 -20.21 46.24
C GLY A 84 41.55 -20.72 47.20
N LYS A 85 41.64 -22.05 47.34
CA LYS A 85 42.47 -22.69 48.38
C LYS A 85 43.91 -22.86 47.93
N LEU A 86 44.81 -22.09 48.52
CA LEU A 86 46.25 -22.26 48.38
C LEU A 86 46.75 -23.35 49.33
N THR A 87 47.55 -24.29 48.83
CA THR A 87 48.14 -25.37 49.64
C THR A 87 49.65 -25.16 49.79
N VAL A 88 50.10 -24.93 51.03
CA VAL A 88 51.49 -24.63 51.38
C VAL A 88 52.03 -25.74 52.29
N PRO A 89 52.93 -26.62 51.80
CA PRO A 89 53.53 -27.62 52.66
C PRO A 89 54.45 -26.96 53.71
N VAL A 90 54.33 -27.37 54.96
CA VAL A 90 55.09 -26.85 56.10
C VAL A 90 55.56 -27.97 57.02
N THR A 91 56.78 -27.85 57.54
CA THR A 91 57.30 -28.71 58.62
C THR A 91 57.71 -27.87 59.83
N VAL A 92 57.63 -28.46 61.01
CA VAL A 92 58.08 -27.88 62.27
C VAL A 92 59.17 -28.78 62.85
N ASN A 93 60.26 -28.21 63.33
CA ASN A 93 61.41 -28.94 63.89
C ASN A 93 61.68 -28.48 65.33
N ASP A 94 61.84 -29.43 66.25
CA ASP A 94 62.01 -29.23 67.71
C ASP A 94 63.47 -28.91 68.12
N GLY A 95 64.38 -28.78 67.16
CA GLY A 95 65.82 -28.64 67.36
C GLY A 95 66.61 -29.93 67.06
N GLU A 96 65.94 -31.08 66.96
CA GLU A 96 66.56 -32.39 66.65
C GLU A 96 65.86 -33.13 65.49
N HIS A 97 64.53 -33.14 65.45
CA HIS A 97 63.69 -33.85 64.49
C HIS A 97 62.65 -32.95 63.84
N SER A 98 62.35 -33.21 62.56
CA SER A 98 61.29 -32.52 61.83
C SER A 98 60.01 -33.34 61.80
N SER A 99 58.86 -32.68 61.88
CA SER A 99 57.56 -33.27 61.61
C SER A 99 57.47 -33.81 60.18
N ASP A 100 56.53 -34.71 59.93
CA ASP A 100 56.05 -34.95 58.57
C ASP A 100 55.50 -33.64 57.96
N PRO A 101 55.57 -33.45 56.63
CA PRO A 101 54.99 -32.28 55.98
C PRO A 101 53.47 -32.20 56.19
N PHE A 102 53.02 -31.03 56.62
CA PHE A 102 51.60 -30.70 56.73
C PHE A 102 51.21 -29.74 55.61
N ASN A 103 50.09 -30.00 54.94
CA ASN A 103 49.57 -29.13 53.90
C ASN A 103 48.72 -28.02 54.51
N LEU A 104 49.34 -26.89 54.83
CA LEU A 104 48.65 -25.70 55.31
C LEU A 104 47.78 -25.11 54.20
N ILE A 105 46.51 -24.84 54.49
CA ILE A 105 45.54 -24.27 53.58
C ILE A 105 45.36 -22.78 53.88
N ILE A 106 45.43 -21.94 52.87
CA ILE A 106 45.12 -20.51 52.94
C ILE A 106 43.97 -20.22 51.97
N ASP A 107 42.87 -19.65 52.47
CA ASP A 107 41.75 -19.22 51.63
C ASP A 107 42.09 -17.85 51.01
N VAL A 108 42.39 -17.83 49.70
CA VAL A 108 42.65 -16.60 48.94
C VAL A 108 41.32 -16.05 48.42
N VAL A 109 40.93 -14.87 48.92
CA VAL A 109 39.70 -14.19 48.52
C VAL A 109 39.98 -13.17 47.42
N ASP A 110 39.08 -13.13 46.44
CA ASP A 110 39.16 -12.21 45.31
C ASP A 110 38.76 -10.77 45.74
N ILE A 111 39.41 -9.76 45.16
CA ILE A 111 39.00 -8.35 45.27
C ILE A 111 38.82 -7.81 43.85
N ASN A 112 37.56 -7.69 43.42
CA ASN A 112 37.22 -7.12 42.12
C ASN A 112 37.72 -5.67 41.97
N THR A 113 38.62 -5.42 41.02
CA THR A 113 39.05 -4.07 40.65
C THR A 113 38.12 -3.49 39.58
N PRO A 114 37.44 -2.34 39.80
CA PRO A 114 36.51 -1.81 38.82
C PRO A 114 37.18 -1.49 37.48
N PRO A 115 36.45 -1.64 36.35
CA PRO A 115 36.98 -1.33 35.03
C PRO A 115 37.21 0.16 34.82
N ALA A 116 38.01 0.49 33.80
CA ALA A 116 38.24 1.86 33.36
C ALA A 116 38.01 2.02 31.85
N ILE A 117 37.16 2.97 31.46
CA ILE A 117 37.00 3.38 30.06
C ILE A 117 38.18 4.28 29.69
N THR A 118 39.05 3.82 28.79
CA THR A 118 40.28 4.51 28.37
C THR A 118 40.11 5.28 27.07
N GLY A 119 38.99 5.10 26.36
CA GLY A 119 38.66 5.87 25.16
C GLY A 119 37.43 5.37 24.43
N GLN A 120 37.22 5.89 23.23
CA GLN A 120 36.10 5.56 22.34
C GLN A 120 36.51 5.57 20.87
N ASN A 121 35.68 4.97 20.01
CA ASN A 121 35.70 5.19 18.56
C ASN A 121 34.96 6.50 18.20
N ALA A 122 35.16 7.00 16.99
CA ALA A 122 34.42 8.17 16.50
C ALA A 122 32.94 7.79 16.28
N LEU A 123 32.03 8.58 16.86
CA LEU A 123 30.59 8.36 16.77
C LEU A 123 29.90 9.62 16.26
N SER A 124 29.01 9.47 15.29
CA SER A 124 28.20 10.56 14.76
C SER A 124 26.76 10.14 14.49
N ILE A 125 25.85 11.11 14.56
CA ILE A 125 24.42 10.94 14.27
C ILE A 125 23.86 12.16 13.56
N GLY A 126 22.88 11.94 12.68
CA GLY A 126 22.10 13.04 12.14
C GLY A 126 21.21 13.69 13.21
N MET A 127 20.95 14.99 13.08
CA MET A 127 20.11 15.81 13.96
C MET A 127 18.72 15.24 14.30
N ASN A 128 18.19 14.32 13.47
CA ASN A 128 16.89 13.65 13.67
C ASN A 128 17.01 12.11 13.77
N GLY A 129 18.23 11.60 13.92
CA GLY A 129 18.50 10.16 14.03
C GLY A 129 18.60 9.69 15.47
N SER A 130 18.87 8.41 15.64
CA SER A 130 19.21 7.79 16.92
C SER A 130 20.40 6.86 16.75
N LEU A 131 21.26 6.77 17.76
CA LEU A 131 22.40 5.84 17.77
C LEU A 131 22.36 4.93 18.97
N THR A 132 22.36 3.63 18.70
CA THR A 132 22.58 2.60 19.70
C THR A 132 24.07 2.39 19.90
N VAL A 133 24.59 2.83 21.04
CA VAL A 133 25.98 2.63 21.43
C VAL A 133 26.20 1.17 21.81
N LYS A 134 27.31 0.60 21.37
CA LYS A 134 27.72 -0.79 21.62
C LYS A 134 28.99 -0.80 22.46
N LEU A 135 29.24 -1.88 23.19
CA LEU A 135 30.51 -2.08 23.91
C LEU A 135 31.73 -1.96 22.98
N ALA A 136 31.63 -2.41 21.73
CA ALA A 136 32.71 -2.28 20.75
C ALA A 136 33.07 -0.81 20.38
N ASP A 137 32.21 0.16 20.72
CA ASP A 137 32.48 1.59 20.52
C ASP A 137 33.42 2.16 21.60
N LEU A 138 33.64 1.43 22.69
CA LEU A 138 34.48 1.82 23.82
C LEU A 138 35.81 1.06 23.84
N LYS A 139 36.82 1.69 24.40
CA LYS A 139 38.08 1.05 24.81
C LYS A 139 38.08 0.97 26.33
N VAL A 140 38.14 -0.24 26.87
CA VAL A 140 38.06 -0.49 28.32
C VAL A 140 39.24 -1.34 28.74
N SER A 141 39.82 -1.01 29.89
CA SER A 141 40.88 -1.78 30.55
C SER A 141 40.37 -2.26 31.89
N ASP A 142 40.66 -3.51 32.21
CA ASP A 142 40.31 -4.12 33.48
C ASP A 142 41.45 -5.06 33.93
N PRO A 143 41.92 -4.99 35.20
CA PRO A 143 43.00 -5.84 35.68
C PRO A 143 42.64 -7.33 35.85
N ASP A 144 41.36 -7.63 36.06
CA ASP A 144 40.88 -8.93 36.56
C ASP A 144 39.95 -9.62 35.54
N ASN A 145 39.39 -8.87 34.59
CA ASN A 145 38.48 -9.36 33.56
C ASN A 145 38.91 -9.04 32.12
N THR A 146 38.42 -9.83 31.16
CA THR A 146 38.71 -9.63 29.73
C THR A 146 37.53 -8.94 29.03
N TYR A 147 37.70 -7.67 28.70
CA TYR A 147 36.72 -6.90 27.94
C TYR A 147 36.57 -7.40 26.48
N PRO A 148 35.36 -7.48 25.89
CA PRO A 148 34.06 -7.05 26.42
C PRO A 148 33.21 -8.18 27.05
N THR A 149 33.74 -9.39 27.20
CA THR A 149 32.93 -10.54 27.63
C THR A 149 32.51 -10.39 29.10
N GLY A 150 31.20 -10.51 29.36
CA GLY A 150 30.65 -10.36 30.72
C GLY A 150 30.33 -8.91 31.11
N PHE A 151 30.73 -7.93 30.30
CA PHE A 151 30.51 -6.52 30.59
C PHE A 151 29.09 -6.07 30.23
N THR A 152 28.57 -5.13 31.01
CA THR A 152 27.34 -4.38 30.69
C THR A 152 27.62 -2.88 30.62
N MET A 153 26.74 -2.11 29.96
CA MET A 153 26.90 -0.66 29.81
C MET A 153 25.60 0.06 30.15
N ARG A 154 25.74 1.24 30.77
CA ARG A 154 24.64 2.16 31.05
C ARG A 154 25.01 3.57 30.58
N LEU A 155 24.06 4.22 29.90
CA LEU A 155 24.17 5.61 29.48
C LEU A 155 23.32 6.51 30.39
N GLY A 156 23.88 7.67 30.75
CA GLY A 156 23.23 8.68 31.57
C GLY A 156 22.52 9.74 30.73
N ALA A 157 21.49 10.36 31.32
CA ALA A 157 20.81 11.51 30.74
C ALA A 157 21.71 12.76 30.76
N GLY A 158 21.41 13.73 29.88
CA GLY A 158 22.15 14.97 29.75
C GLY A 158 21.40 16.00 28.90
N ALA A 159 22.07 17.10 28.58
CA ALA A 159 21.45 18.18 27.81
C ALA A 159 21.41 17.87 26.31
N ASN A 160 20.31 18.24 25.64
CA ASN A 160 20.12 18.14 24.19
C ASN A 160 20.01 16.70 23.63
N TYR A 161 19.70 15.71 24.47
CA TYR A 161 19.39 14.35 24.03
C TYR A 161 18.52 13.61 25.05
N THR A 162 17.91 12.51 24.62
CA THR A 162 17.27 11.50 25.48
C THR A 162 17.97 10.16 25.32
N VAL A 163 17.84 9.30 26.33
CA VAL A 163 18.41 7.94 26.36
C VAL A 163 17.30 6.93 26.62
N SER A 164 17.26 5.86 25.82
CA SER A 164 16.45 4.66 26.07
C SER A 164 17.35 3.43 25.93
N GLY A 165 17.64 2.76 27.04
CA GLY A 165 18.65 1.69 27.07
C GLY A 165 20.05 2.24 26.73
N THR A 166 20.60 1.82 25.60
CA THR A 166 21.87 2.35 25.05
C THR A 166 21.67 3.20 23.78
N THR A 167 20.42 3.56 23.47
CA THR A 167 20.09 4.40 22.32
C THR A 167 19.99 5.87 22.72
N VAL A 168 20.78 6.72 22.05
CA VAL A 168 20.81 8.17 22.20
C VAL A 168 20.03 8.83 21.06
N THR A 169 19.11 9.73 21.39
CA THR A 169 18.34 10.53 20.41
C THR A 169 18.54 12.02 20.71
N PRO A 170 19.07 12.84 19.78
CA PRO A 170 19.23 14.28 19.99
C PRO A 170 17.89 14.99 20.16
N SER A 171 17.88 16.09 20.90
CA SER A 171 16.75 17.01 20.91
C SER A 171 16.54 17.60 19.50
N PRO A 172 15.27 17.86 19.10
CA PRO A 172 14.99 18.44 17.80
C PRO A 172 15.81 19.70 17.52
N ASN A 173 16.37 19.79 16.31
CA ASN A 173 17.19 20.92 15.84
C ASN A 173 18.56 21.11 16.52
N TYR A 174 18.99 20.22 17.42
CA TYR A 174 20.32 20.31 18.02
C TYR A 174 21.42 19.86 17.04
N SER A 175 22.48 20.65 16.91
CA SER A 175 23.71 20.25 16.20
C SER A 175 24.93 20.60 17.03
N GLY A 176 25.93 19.73 17.02
CA GLY A 176 27.13 19.86 17.85
C GLY A 176 27.45 18.57 18.59
N ALA A 177 28.47 18.60 19.44
CA ALA A 177 28.87 17.44 20.22
C ALA A 177 27.89 17.21 21.39
N LEU A 178 27.45 15.98 21.57
CA LEU A 178 26.83 15.50 22.80
C LEU A 178 27.92 14.96 23.73
N SER A 179 27.72 15.15 25.02
CA SER A 179 28.53 14.54 26.09
C SER A 179 27.62 13.63 26.89
N VAL A 180 27.77 12.32 26.70
CA VAL A 180 26.91 11.28 27.27
C VAL A 180 27.67 10.56 28.38
N PRO A 181 27.31 10.75 29.67
CA PRO A 181 27.94 10.02 30.76
C PRO A 181 27.71 8.51 30.58
N THR A 182 28.81 7.74 30.52
CA THR A 182 28.79 6.31 30.23
C THR A 182 29.53 5.57 31.32
N VAL A 183 28.95 4.47 31.81
CA VAL A 183 29.57 3.55 32.77
C VAL A 183 29.53 2.15 32.21
N VAL A 184 30.61 1.40 32.38
CA VAL A 184 30.66 -0.04 32.11
C VAL A 184 30.80 -0.81 33.42
N ASN A 185 30.21 -1.99 33.50
CA ASN A 185 30.25 -2.86 34.67
C ASN A 185 30.78 -4.23 34.25
N ASP A 186 31.72 -4.77 35.01
CA ASP A 186 32.42 -6.05 34.75
C ASP A 186 31.68 -7.28 35.32
N GLY A 187 30.56 -7.08 36.00
CA GLY A 187 29.80 -8.09 36.75
C GLY A 187 29.92 -7.93 38.27
N GLY A 188 30.92 -7.19 38.76
CA GLY A 188 31.18 -6.90 40.16
C GLY A 188 31.07 -5.41 40.51
N ALA A 189 31.65 -4.51 39.71
CA ALA A 189 31.72 -3.09 39.97
C ALA A 189 31.55 -2.20 38.73
N ASP A 190 31.03 -0.99 38.96
CA ASP A 190 30.90 0.06 37.95
C ASP A 190 32.23 0.80 37.75
N SER A 191 32.57 1.10 36.50
CA SER A 191 33.65 2.03 36.16
C SER A 191 33.33 3.45 36.66
N PRO A 192 34.35 4.31 36.84
CA PRO A 192 34.13 5.75 36.85
C PRO A 192 33.39 6.21 35.57
N PRO A 193 32.53 7.24 35.64
CA PRO A 193 31.80 7.73 34.48
C PRO A 193 32.74 8.36 33.44
N PHE A 194 32.54 7.98 32.18
CA PHE A 194 33.24 8.50 31.02
C PHE A 194 32.29 9.35 30.16
N ASN A 195 32.71 10.55 29.79
CA ASN A 195 31.92 11.45 28.95
C ASN A 195 32.05 11.06 27.47
N LEU A 196 31.23 10.12 27.02
CA LEU A 196 31.18 9.67 25.63
C LEU A 196 30.77 10.82 24.72
N ARG A 197 31.61 11.13 23.74
CA ARG A 197 31.36 12.16 22.74
C ARG A 197 30.63 11.58 21.52
N ILE A 198 29.51 12.17 21.14
CA ILE A 198 28.80 11.85 19.90
C ILE A 198 28.59 13.14 19.11
N ASP A 199 29.11 13.25 17.89
CA ASP A 199 28.94 14.46 17.08
C ASP A 199 27.59 14.43 16.33
N VAL A 200 26.71 15.38 16.62
CA VAL A 200 25.41 15.53 15.96
C VAL A 200 25.57 16.42 14.74
N THR A 201 25.46 15.82 13.55
CA THR A 201 25.63 16.51 12.28
C THR A 201 24.28 16.99 11.74
N LYS A 202 24.31 18.17 11.13
CA LYS A 202 23.19 18.64 10.31
C LYS A 202 23.00 17.68 9.14
N SER A 203 21.76 17.31 8.84
CA SER A 203 21.43 16.44 7.71
C SER A 203 20.88 17.23 6.53
N LEU A 204 21.15 16.74 5.33
CA LEU A 204 20.59 17.24 4.07
C LEU A 204 19.06 17.20 4.11
N ARG A 205 18.40 18.29 3.74
CA ARG A 205 16.93 18.33 3.63
C ARG A 205 16.46 19.37 2.62
N ILE A 206 15.33 19.09 2.00
CA ILE A 206 14.59 20.07 1.22
C ILE A 206 13.76 20.91 2.21
N THR A 207 13.91 22.23 2.18
CA THR A 207 13.24 23.18 3.07
C THR A 207 12.16 24.00 2.38
N GLY A 208 12.03 23.88 1.07
CA GLY A 208 11.02 24.59 0.29
C GLY A 208 11.18 24.32 -1.20
N GLN A 209 10.33 25.00 -1.98
CA GLN A 209 10.30 24.92 -3.44
C GLN A 209 10.00 26.29 -4.04
N LYS A 210 10.29 26.45 -5.33
CA LYS A 210 9.73 27.50 -6.18
C LYS A 210 8.37 27.06 -6.70
N SER A 211 7.51 28.02 -7.01
CA SER A 211 6.25 27.74 -7.71
C SER A 211 6.54 27.17 -9.09
N LEU A 212 5.90 26.04 -9.39
CA LEU A 212 5.93 25.40 -10.69
C LEU A 212 4.49 25.14 -11.15
N ALA A 213 4.23 25.40 -12.43
CA ALA A 213 2.96 25.11 -13.05
C ALA A 213 3.18 24.46 -14.42
N SER A 214 2.22 23.63 -14.83
CA SER A 214 2.10 23.03 -16.15
C SER A 214 0.64 23.14 -16.58
N ASN A 215 0.34 22.95 -17.86
CA ASN A 215 -1.04 22.72 -18.26
C ASN A 215 -1.34 21.22 -18.26
N GLU A 216 -2.62 20.89 -18.17
CA GLU A 216 -3.14 19.54 -18.37
C GLU A 216 -2.66 18.91 -19.69
N GLY A 217 -2.39 17.62 -19.67
CA GLY A 217 -1.83 16.89 -20.81
C GLY A 217 -0.38 17.24 -21.19
N GLU A 218 0.23 18.27 -20.59
CA GLU A 218 1.62 18.64 -20.84
C GLU A 218 2.58 17.94 -19.89
N ASN A 219 3.66 17.40 -20.46
CA ASN A 219 4.77 16.86 -19.68
C ASN A 219 5.64 18.00 -19.14
N PHE A 220 6.15 17.83 -17.93
CA PHE A 220 7.08 18.78 -17.31
C PHE A 220 8.21 18.06 -16.57
N SER A 221 9.19 18.82 -16.06
CA SER A 221 10.27 18.28 -15.23
C SER A 221 10.51 19.17 -14.03
N ILE A 222 10.98 18.59 -12.93
CA ILE A 222 11.47 19.33 -11.76
C ILE A 222 12.99 19.37 -11.85
N GLN A 223 13.57 20.54 -11.64
CA GLN A 223 15.01 20.75 -11.63
C GLN A 223 15.50 21.01 -10.21
N LEU A 224 16.80 20.79 -9.95
CA LEU A 224 17.41 21.18 -8.67
C LEU A 224 17.20 22.68 -8.37
N ALA A 225 17.20 23.53 -9.39
CA ALA A 225 16.96 24.96 -9.22
C ALA A 225 15.55 25.30 -8.69
N ASP A 226 14.60 24.36 -8.73
CA ASP A 226 13.24 24.53 -8.23
C ASP A 226 13.12 24.20 -6.74
N LEU A 227 14.16 23.62 -6.13
CA LEU A 227 14.19 23.26 -4.72
C LEU A 227 14.99 24.28 -3.91
N VAL A 228 14.54 24.50 -2.67
CA VAL A 228 15.33 25.18 -1.63
C VAL A 228 15.87 24.10 -0.72
N VAL A 229 17.17 23.86 -0.77
CA VAL A 229 17.83 22.77 -0.05
C VAL A 229 18.76 23.31 1.01
N PHE A 230 18.62 22.78 2.22
CA PHE A 230 19.58 23.00 3.29
C PHE A 230 20.69 21.96 3.18
N ASP A 231 21.86 22.41 2.72
CA ASP A 231 23.10 21.64 2.65
C ASP A 231 24.08 22.12 3.72
N PRO A 232 24.49 21.26 4.68
CA PRO A 232 25.48 21.60 5.71
C PRO A 232 26.82 22.11 5.16
N SER A 233 27.20 21.66 3.96
CA SER A 233 28.43 22.06 3.29
C SER A 233 28.29 23.31 2.42
N ASN A 234 27.06 23.84 2.29
CA ASN A 234 26.72 25.03 1.51
C ASN A 234 27.24 25.00 0.06
N THR A 235 27.14 23.83 -0.58
CA THR A 235 27.59 23.57 -1.96
C THR A 235 26.45 23.38 -2.95
N TYR A 236 25.21 23.30 -2.46
CA TYR A 236 24.03 23.14 -3.31
C TYR A 236 23.96 24.21 -4.42
N PRO A 237 23.71 23.84 -5.69
CA PRO A 237 23.30 22.52 -6.20
C PRO A 237 24.46 21.62 -6.70
N ASN A 238 25.72 21.99 -6.51
CA ASN A 238 26.85 21.27 -7.11
C ASN A 238 27.06 19.87 -6.49
N GLY A 239 27.11 18.84 -7.34
CA GLY A 239 27.30 17.44 -6.92
C GLY A 239 26.04 16.78 -6.36
N PHE A 240 24.87 17.40 -6.55
CA PHE A 240 23.57 16.82 -6.19
C PHE A 240 22.91 16.12 -7.38
N SER A 241 22.19 15.04 -7.09
CA SER A 241 21.22 14.44 -8.00
C SER A 241 19.81 14.58 -7.41
N LEU A 242 18.83 14.73 -8.31
CA LEU A 242 17.41 14.73 -7.98
C LEU A 242 16.83 13.33 -8.25
N ASN A 243 16.12 12.80 -7.27
CA ASN A 243 15.32 11.59 -7.42
C ASN A 243 13.85 11.99 -7.40
N ILE A 244 13.10 11.53 -8.39
CA ILE A 244 11.66 11.70 -8.50
C ILE A 244 11.04 10.32 -8.43
N SER A 245 10.21 10.07 -7.43
CA SER A 245 9.49 8.79 -7.30
C SER A 245 8.12 8.88 -7.96
N ALA A 246 7.61 7.76 -8.46
CA ALA A 246 6.22 7.65 -8.91
C ALA A 246 5.24 7.97 -7.77
N GLY A 247 4.05 8.44 -8.13
CA GLY A 247 3.00 8.82 -7.19
C GLY A 247 1.62 8.75 -7.82
N GLU A 248 0.62 9.29 -7.13
CA GLU A 248 -0.75 9.33 -7.64
C GLU A 248 -0.91 10.43 -8.68
N ASN A 249 -1.68 10.14 -9.75
CA ASN A 249 -2.02 11.09 -10.82
C ASN A 249 -0.83 11.55 -11.69
N TYR A 250 0.30 10.84 -11.68
CA TYR A 250 1.40 11.05 -12.63
C TYR A 250 2.26 9.80 -12.83
N GLN A 251 2.92 9.75 -13.98
CA GLN A 251 4.00 8.81 -14.27
C GLN A 251 5.32 9.56 -14.40
N VAL A 252 6.43 8.86 -14.14
CA VAL A 252 7.78 9.40 -14.30
C VAL A 252 8.58 8.49 -15.21
N ASP A 253 9.12 9.05 -16.29
CA ASP A 253 10.10 8.40 -17.16
C ASP A 253 11.27 9.36 -17.40
N ASN A 254 12.49 8.92 -17.09
CA ASN A 254 13.71 9.74 -17.24
C ASN A 254 13.58 11.19 -16.71
N GLN A 255 13.03 11.38 -15.51
CA GLN A 255 12.75 12.68 -14.87
C GLN A 255 11.69 13.56 -15.55
N VAL A 256 11.07 13.06 -16.62
CA VAL A 256 9.89 13.68 -17.23
C VAL A 256 8.67 13.17 -16.47
N ILE A 257 7.84 14.11 -16.02
CA ILE A 257 6.60 13.85 -15.30
C ILE A 257 5.46 14.04 -16.30
N THR A 258 4.63 13.01 -16.43
CA THR A 258 3.40 13.04 -17.23
C THR A 258 2.23 12.93 -16.27
N PRO A 259 1.44 14.01 -16.08
CA PRO A 259 0.17 13.94 -15.36
C PRO A 259 -0.76 12.89 -15.95
N SER A 260 -1.63 12.34 -15.12
CA SER A 260 -2.75 11.54 -15.61
C SER A 260 -3.63 12.39 -16.55
N PRO A 261 -4.27 11.77 -17.56
CA PRO A 261 -5.25 12.46 -18.39
C PRO A 261 -6.32 13.14 -17.52
N ASP A 262 -6.76 14.31 -17.98
CA ASP A 262 -7.85 15.09 -17.40
C ASP A 262 -7.63 15.51 -15.93
N PHE A 263 -6.37 15.48 -15.45
CA PHE A 263 -6.01 15.93 -14.12
C PHE A 263 -5.69 17.44 -14.13
N SER A 264 -6.46 18.20 -13.36
CA SER A 264 -6.19 19.61 -13.04
C SER A 264 -6.15 19.85 -11.53
N GLY A 265 -5.51 20.95 -11.11
CA GLY A 265 -5.36 21.31 -9.70
C GLY A 265 -3.95 21.06 -9.16
N THR A 266 -3.81 20.74 -7.88
CA THR A 266 -2.50 20.57 -7.24
C THR A 266 -2.00 19.12 -7.33
N LEU A 267 -0.97 18.90 -8.15
CA LEU A 267 -0.26 17.63 -8.25
C LEU A 267 0.86 17.58 -7.20
N ILE A 268 0.91 16.49 -6.41
CA ILE A 268 1.95 16.26 -5.41
C ILE A 268 2.98 15.29 -5.96
N VAL A 269 4.16 15.79 -6.28
CA VAL A 269 5.29 15.01 -6.81
C VAL A 269 6.29 14.73 -5.69
N ASN A 270 6.52 13.45 -5.40
CA ASN A 270 7.46 13.05 -4.35
C ASN A 270 8.91 13.10 -4.86
N VAL A 271 9.74 13.94 -4.24
CA VAL A 271 11.14 14.16 -4.64
C VAL A 271 12.12 14.02 -3.47
N SER A 272 13.36 13.64 -3.75
CA SER A 272 14.47 13.70 -2.79
C SER A 272 15.77 14.11 -3.50
N VAL A 273 16.73 14.65 -2.75
CA VAL A 273 18.05 15.00 -3.27
C VAL A 273 19.13 14.13 -2.64
N GLN A 274 20.15 13.79 -3.43
CA GLN A 274 21.28 13.00 -2.98
C GLN A 274 22.60 13.69 -3.32
N LYS A 275 23.58 13.61 -2.41
CA LYS A 275 24.96 14.06 -2.59
C LYS A 275 25.91 12.97 -2.10
N GLY A 276 26.45 12.19 -3.04
CA GLY A 276 27.26 11.02 -2.68
C GLY A 276 26.49 10.05 -1.77
N PRO A 277 26.98 9.72 -0.56
CA PRO A 277 26.28 8.83 0.37
C PRO A 277 25.12 9.52 1.13
N ASP A 278 25.03 10.85 1.12
CA ASP A 278 24.03 11.59 1.89
C ASP A 278 22.76 11.81 1.07
N ALA A 279 21.59 11.48 1.62
CA ALA A 279 20.29 11.70 0.99
C ALA A 279 19.33 12.49 1.89
N SER A 280 18.45 13.30 1.28
CA SER A 280 17.33 13.90 2.00
C SER A 280 16.22 12.89 2.23
N ASN A 281 15.34 13.20 3.18
CA ASN A 281 14.00 12.62 3.19
C ASN A 281 13.21 12.99 1.91
N VAL A 282 12.13 12.25 1.67
CA VAL A 282 11.17 12.59 0.61
C VAL A 282 10.47 13.89 0.96
N TYR A 283 10.29 14.74 -0.05
CA TYR A 283 9.60 16.02 0.00
C TYR A 283 8.43 15.99 -0.99
N ALA A 284 7.27 16.44 -0.53
CA ALA A 284 6.04 16.54 -1.32
C ALA A 284 6.06 17.83 -2.13
N PHE A 285 6.61 17.79 -3.34
CA PHE A 285 6.69 18.94 -4.23
C PHE A 285 5.33 19.24 -4.86
N GLN A 286 4.81 20.44 -4.69
CA GLN A 286 3.50 20.82 -5.23
C GLN A 286 3.64 21.49 -6.61
N VAL A 287 2.94 20.98 -7.60
CA VAL A 287 2.86 21.54 -8.95
C VAL A 287 1.41 21.94 -9.22
N THR A 288 1.18 23.14 -9.76
CA THR A 288 -0.16 23.53 -10.21
C THR A 288 -0.37 23.07 -11.65
N ILE A 289 -1.35 22.22 -11.88
CA ILE A 289 -1.78 21.82 -13.23
C ILE A 289 -2.98 22.67 -13.61
N ASN A 290 -2.79 23.57 -14.57
CA ASN A 290 -3.85 24.44 -15.07
C ASN A 290 -4.79 23.59 -15.95
N PRO A 291 -6.11 23.67 -15.73
CA PRO A 291 -7.06 22.98 -16.60
C PRO A 291 -6.97 23.53 -18.02
N ILE A 292 -7.08 22.65 -19.01
CA ILE A 292 -7.38 22.97 -20.39
C ILE A 292 -8.83 22.55 -20.63
N ASN A 293 -9.56 23.33 -21.43
CA ASN A 293 -10.94 22.98 -21.71
C ASN A 293 -11.04 21.69 -22.52
N ASP A 294 -11.87 20.76 -22.05
CA ASP A 294 -12.27 19.55 -22.75
C ASP A 294 -13.72 19.69 -23.24
N PRO A 295 -14.11 18.99 -24.33
CA PRO A 295 -15.48 19.01 -24.79
C PRO A 295 -16.39 18.14 -23.91
N PRO A 296 -17.68 18.49 -23.78
CA PRO A 296 -18.65 17.66 -23.08
C PRO A 296 -18.86 16.31 -23.78
N GLN A 297 -19.31 15.30 -23.03
CA GLN A 297 -19.46 13.92 -23.50
C GLN A 297 -20.79 13.27 -23.08
N LEU A 298 -21.23 12.31 -23.89
CA LEU A 298 -22.29 11.34 -23.55
C LEU A 298 -21.69 9.95 -23.33
N ILE A 299 -21.94 9.35 -22.17
CA ILE A 299 -21.30 8.06 -21.80
C ILE A 299 -22.27 6.86 -21.69
N ASP A 300 -23.59 7.05 -21.88
CA ASP A 300 -24.58 5.97 -21.73
C ASP A 300 -25.82 6.12 -22.63
N LEU A 301 -25.61 6.26 -23.94
CA LEU A 301 -26.70 6.33 -24.93
C LEU A 301 -27.06 4.93 -25.45
N GLU A 302 -28.35 4.58 -25.44
CA GLU A 302 -28.79 3.26 -25.90
C GLU A 302 -28.49 3.03 -27.38
N THR A 303 -27.88 1.88 -27.69
CA THR A 303 -27.50 1.48 -29.06
C THR A 303 -28.59 0.67 -29.78
N THR A 304 -29.56 0.15 -29.03
CA THR A 304 -30.71 -0.55 -29.62
C THR A 304 -31.67 0.48 -30.21
N ALA A 305 -32.04 0.29 -31.48
CA ALA A 305 -32.95 1.20 -32.16
C ALA A 305 -34.29 1.33 -31.42
N LEU A 306 -34.71 2.57 -31.21
CA LEU A 306 -36.01 2.90 -30.64
C LEU A 306 -37.09 2.53 -31.65
N ARG A 307 -38.11 1.77 -31.24
CA ARG A 307 -39.24 1.44 -32.12
C ARG A 307 -40.38 2.43 -31.86
N HIS A 308 -40.92 2.99 -32.93
CA HIS A 308 -42.10 3.85 -32.87
C HIS A 308 -43.08 3.45 -33.98
N MET A 309 -44.38 3.62 -33.74
CA MET A 309 -45.41 3.29 -34.72
C MET A 309 -46.20 4.55 -35.09
N VAL A 310 -46.54 4.67 -36.37
CA VAL A 310 -47.41 5.76 -36.85
C VAL A 310 -48.73 5.77 -36.07
N GLY A 311 -49.12 6.96 -35.60
CA GLY A 311 -50.35 7.16 -34.81
C GLY A 311 -50.22 6.87 -33.31
N MET A 312 -49.04 6.47 -32.82
CA MET A 312 -48.80 6.31 -31.39
C MET A 312 -48.40 7.62 -30.71
N GLU A 313 -48.63 7.70 -29.40
CA GLU A 313 -48.18 8.79 -28.54
C GLU A 313 -46.65 8.96 -28.58
N ALA A 314 -46.19 10.19 -28.36
CA ALA A 314 -44.77 10.52 -28.43
C ALA A 314 -43.95 9.72 -27.39
N VAL A 315 -42.77 9.24 -27.78
CA VAL A 315 -41.91 8.38 -26.97
C VAL A 315 -40.60 9.07 -26.62
N ASN A 316 -40.10 8.89 -25.40
CA ASN A 316 -38.80 9.44 -25.00
C ASN A 316 -37.68 8.89 -25.88
N ILE A 317 -36.79 9.77 -26.36
CA ILE A 317 -35.69 9.36 -27.22
C ILE A 317 -34.56 8.69 -26.46
N SER A 318 -34.51 8.75 -25.13
CA SER A 318 -33.55 8.02 -24.30
C SER A 318 -34.05 7.96 -22.85
N SER A 319 -33.69 6.91 -22.12
CA SER A 319 -33.86 6.84 -20.67
C SER A 319 -32.54 6.73 -19.90
N THR A 320 -31.43 6.40 -20.58
CA THR A 320 -30.14 6.12 -19.94
C THR A 320 -29.09 7.20 -20.14
N VAL A 321 -29.22 8.10 -21.13
CA VAL A 321 -28.19 9.09 -21.49
C VAL A 321 -27.61 9.79 -20.25
N GLN A 322 -26.28 9.85 -20.14
CA GLN A 322 -25.56 10.54 -19.07
C GLN A 322 -24.68 11.61 -19.69
N VAL A 323 -24.65 12.79 -19.09
CA VAL A 323 -23.84 13.93 -19.54
C VAL A 323 -22.68 14.13 -18.58
N THR A 324 -21.46 14.16 -19.11
CA THR A 324 -20.24 14.40 -18.34
C THR A 324 -19.36 15.41 -19.04
N ASP A 325 -18.55 16.11 -18.28
CA ASP A 325 -17.55 17.04 -18.79
C ASP A 325 -16.40 17.10 -17.75
N PRO A 326 -15.13 16.93 -18.16
CA PRO A 326 -14.01 16.86 -17.23
C PRO A 326 -13.75 18.14 -16.44
N ASP A 327 -13.95 19.32 -17.04
CA ASP A 327 -13.53 20.60 -16.45
C ASP A 327 -14.67 21.62 -16.32
N ASP A 328 -15.78 21.48 -17.06
CA ASP A 328 -16.95 22.32 -16.94
C ASP A 328 -18.13 21.63 -16.23
N GLN A 329 -18.78 22.33 -15.30
CA GLN A 329 -19.99 21.82 -14.63
C GLN A 329 -21.29 22.27 -15.30
N GLN A 330 -21.18 22.98 -16.43
CA GLN A 330 -22.29 23.63 -17.09
C GLN A 330 -22.26 23.38 -18.60
N ILE A 331 -23.45 23.18 -19.16
CA ILE A 331 -23.68 23.11 -20.60
C ILE A 331 -24.50 24.34 -21.00
N VAL A 332 -24.27 24.85 -22.19
CA VAL A 332 -24.92 26.06 -22.73
C VAL A 332 -25.88 25.73 -23.87
N LEU A 333 -25.57 24.68 -24.63
CA LEU A 333 -26.36 24.26 -25.79
C LEU A 333 -26.32 22.73 -25.95
N ALA A 334 -27.46 22.14 -26.29
CA ALA A 334 -27.52 20.83 -26.91
C ALA A 334 -28.29 20.93 -28.24
N GLU A 335 -27.81 20.23 -29.25
CA GLU A 335 -28.46 20.08 -30.54
C GLU A 335 -28.87 18.63 -30.72
N VAL A 336 -30.17 18.39 -30.91
CA VAL A 336 -30.71 17.06 -31.21
C VAL A 336 -31.44 17.16 -32.54
N GLY A 337 -30.96 16.48 -33.57
CA GLY A 337 -31.55 16.57 -34.90
C GLY A 337 -31.54 15.26 -35.65
N PHE A 338 -32.20 15.23 -36.80
CA PHE A 338 -32.16 14.10 -37.72
C PHE A 338 -31.01 14.29 -38.73
N THR A 339 -30.42 13.20 -39.20
CA THR A 339 -29.56 13.27 -40.39
C THR A 339 -30.41 13.59 -41.61
N SER A 340 -29.87 14.41 -42.52
CA SER A 340 -30.59 14.85 -43.73
C SER A 340 -31.02 13.69 -44.63
N GLU A 341 -30.34 12.55 -44.57
CA GLU A 341 -30.65 11.34 -45.34
C GLU A 341 -31.89 10.59 -44.84
N THR A 342 -32.30 10.81 -43.59
CA THR A 342 -33.39 10.06 -42.96
C THR A 342 -34.52 10.93 -42.45
N TYR A 343 -34.32 12.26 -42.41
CA TYR A 343 -35.33 13.21 -41.97
C TYR A 343 -36.52 13.29 -42.94
N THR A 344 -37.74 13.23 -42.40
CA THR A 344 -38.99 13.50 -43.12
C THR A 344 -39.55 14.86 -42.67
N PRO A 345 -39.43 15.92 -43.49
CA PRO A 345 -39.98 17.24 -43.17
C PRO A 345 -41.48 17.19 -42.85
N ASP A 346 -41.90 17.93 -41.83
CA ASP A 346 -43.26 17.99 -41.28
C ASP A 346 -43.83 16.65 -40.75
N GLY A 347 -43.12 15.54 -40.98
CA GLY A 347 -43.41 14.20 -40.48
C GLY A 347 -42.74 13.93 -39.14
N ASP A 348 -41.43 14.13 -39.05
CA ASP A 348 -40.65 13.88 -37.86
C ASP A 348 -40.63 15.09 -36.93
N LEU A 349 -41.04 14.88 -35.67
CA LEU A 349 -41.14 15.95 -34.67
C LEU A 349 -40.37 15.55 -33.40
N LEU A 350 -39.59 16.50 -32.88
CA LEU A 350 -38.98 16.42 -31.55
C LEU A 350 -39.68 17.42 -30.63
N GLU A 351 -40.27 16.90 -29.57
CA GLU A 351 -41.01 17.65 -28.57
C GLU A 351 -40.17 17.80 -27.29
N PHE A 352 -40.13 19.02 -26.77
CA PHE A 352 -39.49 19.32 -25.49
C PHE A 352 -40.29 20.37 -24.73
N ALA A 353 -40.51 20.12 -23.44
CA ALA A 353 -41.11 21.08 -22.54
C ALA A 353 -40.01 21.93 -21.88
N ASN A 354 -40.08 23.24 -22.08
CA ASN A 354 -39.16 24.21 -21.47
C ASN A 354 -39.06 24.02 -19.95
N THR A 355 -37.83 24.05 -19.42
CA THR A 355 -37.57 23.96 -17.97
C THR A 355 -37.38 25.36 -17.37
N GLU A 356 -36.90 25.47 -16.13
CA GLU A 356 -36.54 26.79 -15.58
C GLU A 356 -35.37 27.41 -16.36
N SER A 357 -34.33 26.61 -16.66
CA SER A 357 -33.05 27.08 -17.21
C SER A 357 -32.84 26.79 -18.70
N ILE A 358 -33.60 25.86 -19.30
CA ILE A 358 -33.39 25.41 -20.68
C ILE A 358 -34.63 25.70 -21.54
N ARG A 359 -34.41 26.28 -22.72
CA ARG A 359 -35.43 26.54 -23.73
C ARG A 359 -35.20 25.65 -24.94
N GLY A 360 -36.22 24.90 -25.36
CA GLY A 360 -36.20 24.11 -26.59
C GLY A 360 -36.86 24.86 -27.74
N VAL A 361 -36.20 24.86 -28.90
CA VAL A 361 -36.76 25.39 -30.16
C VAL A 361 -36.54 24.34 -31.24
N PHE A 362 -37.63 23.80 -31.78
CA PHE A 362 -37.59 22.87 -32.90
C PHE A 362 -37.75 23.62 -34.22
N ASP A 363 -36.82 23.45 -35.15
CA ASP A 363 -36.95 23.90 -36.53
C ASP A 363 -37.46 22.74 -37.41
N PRO A 364 -38.73 22.76 -37.85
CA PRO A 364 -39.29 21.70 -38.69
C PRO A 364 -38.75 21.71 -40.13
N LYS A 365 -38.03 22.74 -40.56
CA LYS A 365 -37.39 22.73 -41.88
C LYS A 365 -36.08 21.97 -41.85
N GLU A 366 -35.29 22.18 -40.80
CA GLU A 366 -33.98 21.56 -40.63
C GLU A 366 -34.04 20.23 -39.86
N GLY A 367 -35.13 19.97 -39.14
CA GLY A 367 -35.28 18.76 -38.31
C GLY A 367 -34.42 18.80 -37.06
N VAL A 368 -34.18 20.00 -36.50
CA VAL A 368 -33.25 20.21 -35.39
C VAL A 368 -33.97 20.84 -34.20
N LEU A 369 -33.84 20.20 -33.04
CA LEU A 369 -34.19 20.74 -31.73
C LEU A 369 -32.95 21.33 -31.06
N SER A 370 -32.94 22.65 -30.87
CA SER A 370 -31.93 23.35 -30.08
C SER A 370 -32.41 23.53 -28.65
N LEU A 371 -31.66 22.99 -27.69
CA LEU A 371 -31.84 23.20 -26.25
C LEU A 371 -30.84 24.24 -25.75
N ILE A 372 -31.31 25.45 -25.48
CA ILE A 372 -30.48 26.62 -25.20
C ILE A 372 -30.66 27.05 -23.73
N GLY A 373 -29.55 27.22 -23.01
CA GLY A 373 -29.54 27.77 -21.66
C GLY A 373 -28.33 27.32 -20.86
N VAL A 374 -27.83 28.16 -19.95
CA VAL A 374 -26.72 27.75 -19.06
C VAL A 374 -27.30 26.93 -17.91
N ALA A 375 -26.99 25.64 -17.86
CA ALA A 375 -27.53 24.71 -16.88
C ALA A 375 -26.51 23.63 -16.51
N SER A 376 -26.70 22.95 -15.37
CA SER A 376 -25.77 21.91 -14.93
C SER A 376 -25.80 20.65 -15.81
N LEU A 377 -24.74 19.84 -15.72
CA LEU A 377 -24.68 18.52 -16.39
C LEU A 377 -25.95 17.68 -16.14
N GLY A 378 -26.41 17.63 -14.88
CA GLY A 378 -27.61 16.90 -14.49
C GLY A 378 -28.90 17.47 -15.11
N GLN A 379 -29.01 18.80 -15.24
CA GLN A 379 -30.17 19.42 -15.87
C GLN A 379 -30.23 19.14 -17.37
N TYR A 380 -29.09 19.15 -18.07
CA TYR A 380 -29.04 18.77 -19.49
C TYR A 380 -29.27 17.28 -19.70
N GLN A 381 -28.79 16.43 -18.80
CA GLN A 381 -29.11 15.01 -18.79
C GLN A 381 -30.62 14.76 -18.70
N ASP A 382 -31.30 15.39 -17.73
CA ASP A 382 -32.75 15.25 -17.58
C ASP A 382 -33.49 15.85 -18.79
N ALA A 383 -32.99 16.96 -19.34
CA ALA A 383 -33.56 17.56 -20.54
C ALA A 383 -33.50 16.60 -21.73
N LEU A 384 -32.34 16.01 -22.03
CA LEU A 384 -32.18 15.03 -23.11
C LEU A 384 -33.10 13.81 -22.94
N ARG A 385 -33.24 13.31 -21.71
CA ARG A 385 -34.17 12.19 -21.40
C ARG A 385 -35.64 12.58 -21.58
N SER A 386 -35.97 13.85 -21.41
CA SER A 386 -37.34 14.35 -21.55
C SER A 386 -37.75 14.64 -23.00
N ILE A 387 -36.81 14.68 -23.95
CA ILE A 387 -37.13 14.85 -25.37
C ILE A 387 -37.96 13.66 -25.84
N ARG A 388 -39.10 13.96 -26.48
CA ARG A 388 -40.00 12.95 -27.04
C ARG A 388 -40.02 13.04 -28.55
N TYR A 389 -39.93 11.90 -29.22
CA TYR A 389 -40.14 11.78 -30.65
C TYR A 389 -41.59 11.44 -30.94
N ARG A 390 -42.17 12.09 -31.96
CA ARG A 390 -43.49 11.80 -32.51
C ARG A 390 -43.44 11.87 -34.04
N TYR A 391 -44.28 11.08 -34.68
CA TYR A 391 -44.52 11.17 -36.11
C TYR A 391 -45.89 11.77 -36.42
N ASN A 392 -45.96 12.74 -37.34
CA ASN A 392 -47.21 13.30 -37.86
C ASN A 392 -47.84 12.34 -38.88
N GLU A 393 -48.94 11.68 -38.49
CA GLU A 393 -49.61 10.69 -39.33
C GLU A 393 -50.31 11.24 -40.58
N GLU A 394 -50.39 12.57 -40.73
CA GLU A 394 -50.85 13.20 -41.98
C GLU A 394 -49.80 13.08 -43.10
N ILE A 395 -48.53 12.84 -42.75
CA ILE A 395 -47.45 12.63 -43.70
C ILE A 395 -47.29 11.12 -43.98
N PRO A 396 -47.27 10.68 -45.25
CA PRO A 396 -47.04 9.27 -45.57
C PRO A 396 -45.66 8.78 -45.15
N LEU A 397 -45.60 7.58 -44.55
CA LEU A 397 -44.35 6.96 -44.15
C LEU A 397 -43.63 6.30 -45.35
N GLU A 398 -42.75 7.06 -46.01
CA GLU A 398 -41.96 6.57 -47.16
C GLU A 398 -40.68 5.81 -46.76
N GLN A 399 -40.10 6.13 -45.60
CA GLN A 399 -38.89 5.50 -45.07
C GLN A 399 -39.10 5.04 -43.63
N GLU A 400 -38.56 3.87 -43.28
CA GLU A 400 -38.74 3.26 -41.94
C GLU A 400 -37.63 3.62 -40.95
N ASN A 401 -36.44 4.05 -41.38
CA ASN A 401 -35.33 4.36 -40.46
C ASN A 401 -35.16 5.86 -40.27
N ARG A 402 -34.84 6.28 -39.05
CA ARG A 402 -34.38 7.63 -38.69
C ARG A 402 -33.08 7.53 -37.92
N THR A 403 -32.09 8.34 -38.28
CA THR A 403 -30.88 8.52 -37.50
C THR A 403 -30.94 9.88 -36.83
N LEU A 404 -31.11 9.89 -35.51
CA LEU A 404 -30.88 11.06 -34.69
C LEU A 404 -29.38 11.27 -34.47
N TYR A 405 -28.99 12.52 -34.35
CA TYR A 405 -27.70 12.91 -33.82
C TYR A 405 -27.87 13.84 -32.60
N ILE A 406 -26.91 13.80 -31.69
CA ILE A 406 -26.86 14.64 -30.48
C ILE A 406 -25.47 15.28 -30.40
N LYS A 407 -25.42 16.60 -30.16
CA LYS A 407 -24.22 17.36 -29.82
C LYS A 407 -24.45 18.20 -28.58
N LEU A 408 -23.41 18.39 -27.78
CA LEU A 408 -23.39 19.26 -26.61
C LEU A 408 -22.35 20.36 -26.81
N ASN A 409 -22.54 21.49 -26.12
CA ASN A 409 -21.58 22.59 -26.09
C ASN A 409 -21.63 23.26 -24.71
N ASP A 410 -20.48 23.32 -24.05
CA ASP A 410 -20.20 23.90 -22.72
C ASP A 410 -20.06 25.44 -22.74
N GLY A 411 -20.12 26.06 -23.93
CA GLY A 411 -19.88 27.47 -24.20
C GLY A 411 -18.51 27.78 -24.82
N LYS A 412 -17.63 26.78 -24.90
CA LYS A 412 -16.24 26.89 -25.37
C LYS A 412 -15.94 25.85 -26.44
N MET A 413 -16.30 24.58 -26.23
CA MET A 413 -16.10 23.46 -27.14
C MET A 413 -17.39 22.67 -27.40
N VAL A 414 -17.40 21.97 -28.53
CA VAL A 414 -18.51 21.11 -28.94
C VAL A 414 -18.09 19.65 -28.75
N SER A 415 -19.01 18.82 -28.27
CA SER A 415 -18.82 17.37 -28.16
C SER A 415 -18.60 16.69 -29.50
N GLU A 416 -18.17 15.44 -29.46
CA GLU A 416 -18.37 14.50 -30.56
C GLU A 416 -19.87 14.35 -30.90
N ILE A 417 -20.16 13.82 -32.09
CA ILE A 417 -21.53 13.57 -32.54
C ILE A 417 -21.95 12.17 -32.10
N TYR A 418 -23.04 12.08 -31.33
CA TYR A 418 -23.62 10.80 -30.91
C TYR A 418 -24.85 10.47 -31.74
N HIS A 419 -25.03 9.21 -32.11
CA HIS A 419 -26.12 8.78 -32.97
C HIS A 419 -27.12 7.86 -32.26
N ARG A 420 -28.40 7.96 -32.61
CA ARG A 420 -29.43 7.02 -32.18
C ARG A 420 -30.38 6.69 -33.33
N GLU A 421 -30.66 5.40 -33.51
CA GLU A 421 -31.61 4.95 -34.51
C GLU A 421 -33.05 4.90 -33.97
N ILE A 422 -34.00 5.31 -34.80
CA ILE A 422 -35.43 5.04 -34.63
C ILE A 422 -35.91 4.22 -35.83
N ILE A 423 -36.62 3.13 -35.55
CA ILE A 423 -37.29 2.30 -36.57
C ILE A 423 -38.78 2.52 -36.45
N MET A 424 -39.33 3.10 -37.51
CA MET A 424 -40.75 3.33 -37.73
C MET A 424 -41.43 2.05 -38.20
N GLY A 425 -42.57 1.78 -37.58
CA GLY A 425 -43.53 0.79 -38.03
C GLY A 425 -44.89 1.45 -38.29
N GLU A 426 -45.76 0.68 -38.94
CA GLU A 426 -47.15 1.04 -39.14
C GLU A 426 -48.00 -0.14 -38.66
N GLU A 427 -48.98 0.14 -37.79
CA GLU A 427 -49.93 -0.89 -37.38
C GLU A 427 -50.98 -1.03 -38.48
N ILE A 428 -50.96 -2.18 -39.16
CA ILE A 428 -51.94 -2.52 -40.18
C ILE A 428 -52.87 -3.59 -39.61
N ALA A 429 -54.17 -3.30 -39.64
CA ALA A 429 -55.22 -4.24 -39.28
C ALA A 429 -56.17 -4.43 -40.48
N LEU A 430 -56.45 -5.70 -40.78
CA LEU A 430 -57.31 -6.11 -41.89
C LEU A 430 -58.47 -6.98 -41.36
N ASP A 431 -59.67 -6.74 -41.87
CA ASP A 431 -60.77 -7.69 -41.79
C ASP A 431 -60.67 -8.65 -42.98
N ILE A 432 -60.30 -9.90 -42.68
CA ILE A 432 -60.05 -10.94 -43.67
C ILE A 432 -61.11 -12.04 -43.49
N PRO A 433 -62.10 -12.13 -44.40
CA PRO A 433 -63.11 -13.18 -44.33
C PRO A 433 -62.47 -14.57 -44.41
N ASN A 434 -62.96 -15.49 -43.59
CA ASN A 434 -62.50 -16.89 -43.59
C ASN A 434 -63.25 -17.77 -44.59
N ALA A 435 -64.30 -17.26 -45.23
CA ALA A 435 -65.06 -17.94 -46.27
C ALA A 435 -65.75 -16.94 -47.21
N PHE A 436 -66.06 -17.39 -48.43
CA PHE A 436 -66.89 -16.65 -49.38
C PHE A 436 -67.66 -17.63 -50.30
N THR A 437 -68.74 -17.15 -50.92
CA THR A 437 -69.71 -17.96 -51.67
C THR A 437 -69.92 -17.47 -53.10
N PRO A 438 -69.04 -17.78 -54.07
CA PRO A 438 -69.16 -17.33 -55.46
C PRO A 438 -70.27 -18.07 -56.22
N ASN A 439 -71.53 -17.78 -55.89
CA ASN A 439 -72.74 -18.43 -56.42
C ASN A 439 -73.59 -17.52 -57.36
N GLY A 440 -73.24 -16.23 -57.46
CA GLY A 440 -73.89 -15.24 -58.31
C GLY A 440 -75.10 -14.55 -57.69
N ASP A 441 -75.30 -14.66 -56.36
CA ASP A 441 -76.39 -14.01 -55.63
C ASP A 441 -76.08 -12.57 -55.17
N LEU A 442 -74.90 -12.05 -55.52
CA LEU A 442 -74.34 -10.75 -55.16
C LEU A 442 -73.89 -10.63 -53.69
N ALA A 443 -74.00 -11.69 -52.88
CA ALA A 443 -73.59 -11.72 -51.49
C ALA A 443 -72.37 -12.63 -51.30
N ASN A 444 -71.25 -12.06 -50.83
CA ASN A 444 -69.98 -12.77 -50.64
C ASN A 444 -69.50 -13.51 -51.91
N ASP A 445 -69.84 -13.01 -53.10
CA ASP A 445 -69.43 -13.61 -54.37
C ASP A 445 -67.92 -13.53 -54.63
N THR A 446 -67.25 -12.64 -53.91
CA THR A 446 -65.81 -12.45 -53.96
C THR A 446 -65.23 -12.47 -52.55
N TRP A 447 -63.96 -12.88 -52.47
CA TRP A 447 -63.17 -12.74 -51.27
C TRP A 447 -62.67 -11.30 -51.16
N ARG A 448 -63.47 -10.47 -50.48
CA ARG A 448 -63.20 -9.06 -50.21
C ARG A 448 -62.46 -8.90 -48.88
N ILE A 449 -61.21 -8.46 -48.94
CA ILE A 449 -60.43 -8.04 -47.76
C ILE A 449 -60.69 -6.55 -47.51
N GLN A 450 -60.94 -6.15 -46.27
CA GLN A 450 -61.16 -4.75 -45.91
C GLN A 450 -60.08 -4.25 -44.96
N ALA A 451 -59.66 -3.01 -45.16
CA ALA A 451 -58.78 -2.31 -44.23
C ALA A 451 -59.57 -1.80 -43.03
N VAL A 452 -59.02 -1.93 -41.83
CA VAL A 452 -59.58 -1.30 -40.63
C VAL A 452 -59.16 0.18 -40.56
N LYS A 453 -57.97 0.52 -41.08
CA LYS A 453 -57.45 1.89 -41.28
C LYS A 453 -56.81 1.97 -42.66
N ASP A 454 -57.05 3.07 -43.37
CA ASP A 454 -56.43 3.33 -44.68
C ASP A 454 -54.92 3.51 -44.57
N SER A 455 -54.18 2.96 -45.54
CA SER A 455 -52.72 3.08 -45.64
C SER A 455 -52.29 2.93 -47.10
N GLU A 456 -51.32 3.74 -47.55
CA GLU A 456 -50.76 3.64 -48.90
C GLU A 456 -50.10 2.27 -49.13
N ARG A 457 -49.60 1.62 -48.07
CA ARG A 457 -49.02 0.26 -48.16
C ARG A 457 -50.03 -0.80 -48.58
N LEU A 458 -51.31 -0.60 -48.27
CA LEU A 458 -52.36 -1.53 -48.66
C LEU A 458 -52.63 -1.52 -50.16
N LYS A 459 -52.23 -0.45 -50.88
CA LYS A 459 -52.32 -0.36 -52.34
C LYS A 459 -51.20 -1.12 -53.03
N THR A 460 -50.06 -1.30 -52.38
CA THR A 460 -48.89 -2.03 -52.90
C THR A 460 -48.75 -3.43 -52.33
N ALA A 461 -49.55 -3.80 -51.32
CA ALA A 461 -49.55 -5.12 -50.70
C ALA A 461 -49.80 -6.25 -51.72
N VAL A 462 -49.08 -7.35 -51.63
CA VAL A 462 -49.23 -8.49 -52.54
C VAL A 462 -50.08 -9.57 -51.88
N VAL A 463 -51.28 -9.80 -52.42
CA VAL A 463 -52.17 -10.88 -52.01
C VAL A 463 -51.91 -12.09 -52.90
N SER A 464 -51.63 -13.25 -52.30
CA SER A 464 -51.43 -14.51 -53.00
C SER A 464 -52.26 -15.61 -52.36
N VAL A 465 -52.94 -16.43 -53.17
CA VAL A 465 -53.77 -17.56 -52.71
C VAL A 465 -53.30 -18.85 -53.38
N TYR A 466 -53.21 -19.91 -52.58
CA TYR A 466 -52.68 -21.21 -52.95
C TYR A 466 -53.72 -22.30 -52.65
N ASN A 467 -53.77 -23.34 -53.48
CA ASN A 467 -54.57 -24.53 -53.17
C ASN A 467 -53.87 -25.43 -52.12
N SER A 468 -54.52 -26.52 -51.72
CA SER A 468 -54.03 -27.50 -50.74
C SER A 468 -52.71 -28.19 -51.12
N ARG A 469 -52.27 -28.08 -52.37
CA ARG A 469 -50.96 -28.58 -52.86
C ARG A 469 -49.88 -27.51 -52.93
N GLY A 470 -50.17 -26.28 -52.48
CA GLY A 470 -49.25 -25.14 -52.54
C GLY A 470 -49.12 -24.49 -53.92
N ILE A 471 -50.02 -24.79 -54.87
CA ILE A 471 -50.00 -24.16 -56.20
C ILE A 471 -50.72 -22.81 -56.11
N LEU A 472 -50.08 -21.74 -56.60
CA LEU A 472 -50.66 -20.40 -56.69
C LEU A 472 -51.85 -20.39 -57.66
N VAL A 473 -53.02 -19.99 -57.17
CA VAL A 473 -54.28 -19.93 -57.94
C VAL A 473 -54.86 -18.52 -58.04
N TYR A 474 -54.37 -17.57 -57.25
CA TYR A 474 -54.71 -16.16 -57.39
C TYR A 474 -53.56 -15.29 -56.89
N ARG A 475 -53.31 -14.18 -57.56
CA ARG A 475 -52.33 -13.17 -57.15
C ARG A 475 -52.77 -11.79 -57.58
N ALA A 476 -52.73 -10.82 -56.68
CA ALA A 476 -52.99 -9.42 -56.96
C ALA A 476 -52.07 -8.47 -56.18
N VAL A 477 -51.92 -7.25 -56.68
CA VAL A 477 -51.24 -6.14 -56.01
C VAL A 477 -52.30 -5.14 -55.56
N GLY A 478 -52.35 -4.81 -54.28
CA GLY A 478 -53.40 -4.04 -53.63
C GLY A 478 -54.51 -4.94 -53.09
N ILE A 479 -54.89 -4.74 -51.82
CA ILE A 479 -55.91 -5.57 -51.14
C ILE A 479 -57.33 -5.37 -51.71
N THR A 480 -57.57 -4.31 -52.46
CA THR A 480 -58.87 -4.00 -53.07
C THR A 480 -59.18 -4.88 -54.28
N ASN A 481 -58.22 -5.66 -54.75
CA ASN A 481 -58.44 -6.64 -55.82
C ASN A 481 -58.99 -7.93 -55.20
N GLU A 482 -60.28 -8.16 -55.41
CA GLU A 482 -61.03 -9.26 -54.81
C GLU A 482 -60.92 -10.54 -55.65
N TRP A 483 -60.88 -11.70 -54.99
CA TRP A 483 -60.83 -12.99 -55.68
C TRP A 483 -62.22 -13.61 -55.83
N ASP A 484 -62.61 -13.98 -57.04
CA ASP A 484 -63.92 -14.56 -57.37
C ASP A 484 -63.97 -16.10 -57.27
N GLY A 485 -62.88 -16.75 -56.85
CA GLY A 485 -62.81 -18.21 -56.76
C GLY A 485 -62.62 -18.93 -58.10
N ASN A 486 -62.21 -18.20 -59.15
CA ASN A 486 -61.82 -18.77 -60.43
C ASN A 486 -60.29 -18.78 -60.59
N TYR A 487 -59.80 -19.69 -61.43
CA TYR A 487 -58.40 -19.73 -61.87
C TYR A 487 -58.35 -20.01 -63.37
N HIS A 488 -57.73 -19.09 -64.12
CA HIS A 488 -57.68 -19.13 -65.60
C HIS A 488 -59.05 -19.27 -66.26
N GLY A 489 -60.08 -18.64 -65.69
CA GLY A 489 -61.46 -18.68 -66.20
C GLY A 489 -62.28 -19.89 -65.77
N GLU A 490 -61.67 -20.87 -65.09
CA GLU A 490 -62.35 -22.08 -64.61
C GLU A 490 -62.73 -21.99 -63.12
N LYS A 491 -63.88 -22.56 -62.79
CA LYS A 491 -64.36 -22.67 -61.41
C LYS A 491 -63.52 -23.67 -60.63
N LEU A 492 -62.87 -23.21 -59.57
CA LEU A 492 -62.11 -24.05 -58.65
C LEU A 492 -63.03 -24.97 -57.78
N PRO A 493 -62.53 -26.04 -57.15
CA PRO A 493 -63.36 -26.84 -56.24
C PRO A 493 -63.69 -26.11 -54.94
N THR A 494 -64.81 -26.51 -54.30
CA THR A 494 -65.11 -26.21 -52.88
C THR A 494 -64.04 -26.87 -52.02
N ASP A 495 -63.13 -26.08 -51.48
CA ASP A 495 -61.97 -26.53 -50.70
C ASP A 495 -61.45 -25.38 -49.82
N ASN A 496 -60.52 -25.69 -48.92
CA ASN A 496 -59.72 -24.70 -48.22
C ASN A 496 -58.55 -24.25 -49.09
N TYR A 497 -58.42 -22.94 -49.23
CA TYR A 497 -57.29 -22.29 -49.88
C TYR A 497 -56.48 -21.53 -48.83
N TYR A 498 -55.19 -21.39 -49.06
CA TYR A 498 -54.25 -20.74 -48.14
C TYR A 498 -53.80 -19.42 -48.73
N TYR A 499 -53.73 -18.36 -47.94
CA TYR A 499 -53.33 -17.05 -48.43
C TYR A 499 -52.11 -16.49 -47.69
N THR A 500 -51.40 -15.61 -48.38
CA THR A 500 -50.41 -14.70 -47.81
C THR A 500 -50.71 -13.28 -48.29
N ILE A 501 -50.66 -12.31 -47.38
CA ILE A 501 -50.69 -10.88 -47.70
C ILE A 501 -49.34 -10.30 -47.26
N ASP A 502 -48.53 -9.91 -48.24
CA ASP A 502 -47.23 -9.31 -48.02
C ASP A 502 -47.34 -7.79 -48.10
N LEU A 503 -47.03 -7.10 -46.99
CA LEU A 503 -47.12 -5.63 -46.88
C LEU A 503 -45.81 -4.93 -47.30
N GLY A 504 -44.78 -5.69 -47.71
CA GLY A 504 -43.50 -5.13 -48.13
C GLY A 504 -42.69 -4.47 -47.00
N MET A 505 -42.94 -4.85 -45.75
CA MET A 505 -42.23 -4.31 -44.58
C MET A 505 -40.91 -5.06 -44.31
N SER A 506 -39.91 -4.35 -43.78
CA SER A 506 -38.61 -4.92 -43.40
C SER A 506 -38.71 -6.00 -42.30
N SER A 507 -39.82 -6.03 -41.55
CA SER A 507 -40.14 -7.01 -40.52
C SER A 507 -41.10 -8.09 -41.03
N ASN A 508 -40.63 -9.35 -41.09
CA ASN A 508 -41.45 -10.53 -41.42
C ASN A 508 -42.65 -10.77 -40.48
N LYS A 509 -42.76 -10.04 -39.36
CA LYS A 509 -43.87 -10.17 -38.40
C LYS A 509 -45.18 -9.54 -38.87
N ASN A 510 -45.17 -8.73 -39.93
CA ASN A 510 -46.34 -7.97 -40.36
C ASN A 510 -47.01 -8.52 -41.63
N ASN A 511 -46.64 -9.73 -42.08
CA ASN A 511 -47.33 -10.38 -43.20
C ASN A 511 -48.48 -11.27 -42.69
N PHE A 512 -49.69 -11.09 -43.22
CA PHE A 512 -50.85 -11.89 -42.83
C PHE A 512 -50.84 -13.24 -43.55
N LYS A 513 -51.21 -14.31 -42.83
CA LYS A 513 -51.32 -15.66 -43.38
C LYS A 513 -52.52 -16.35 -42.76
N GLY A 514 -53.20 -17.17 -43.56
CA GLY A 514 -54.36 -17.91 -43.09
C GLY A 514 -54.94 -18.79 -44.17
N ASN A 515 -56.18 -19.24 -43.96
CA ASN A 515 -56.96 -19.95 -44.95
C ASN A 515 -58.30 -19.26 -45.19
N VAL A 516 -58.81 -19.44 -46.40
CA VAL A 516 -60.15 -19.05 -46.81
C VAL A 516 -60.86 -20.26 -47.39
N MET A 517 -62.08 -20.52 -46.93
CA MET A 517 -62.93 -21.58 -47.44
C MET A 517 -63.75 -21.06 -48.62
N LEU A 518 -63.62 -21.70 -49.78
CA LEU A 518 -64.49 -21.43 -50.93
C LEU A 518 -65.70 -22.37 -50.85
N LEU A 519 -66.92 -21.81 -50.81
CA LEU A 519 -68.18 -22.54 -50.72
C LEU A 519 -69.04 -22.25 -51.96
N ARG A 520 -69.47 -23.24 -52.74
CA ARG A 520 -70.37 -23.01 -53.87
C ARG A 520 -71.32 -24.18 -54.13
#